data_AF-A0A845ASL9-F1
#
_entry.id   AF-A0A845ASL9-F1
#
_cell.length_a   1.000
_cell.length_b   1.000
_cell.length_c   1.000
_cell.angle_alpha   90.00
_cell.angle_beta   90.00
_cell.angle_gamma   90.00
#
_symmetry.space_group_name_H-M   'P 1'
#
loop_
_entity.id
_entity.type
_entity.pdbx_description
1 polymer ?
#
loop_
_entity_poly.entity_id
_entity_poly.type
_entity_poly.pdbx_seq_one_letter_code
_entity_poly.pdbx_strand_id
1 'polypeptide(L)'
;MSEASFASLNPSLLARKGGAKPAMRPQLTPLEPGPAESHDHLEDLGWNDMGEEAPAPRQSEADVLHLTPEPANEAAEQEARQLARAADEALAQATRPEVHRQREELAERVVATDQTKATPEPAQERKPKTRKRRSALERGKRAAFTLRLDADRHLKLRLACTVKGRSAQQIVTEALDGLLDDMPDIDSLAAQVQRH
;
A
#
# COMPACT_ATOMS: atom_id res chain seq x y z
N MET A 1 5.08 12.40 -35.69
CA MET A 1 5.37 10.96 -35.51
C MET A 1 6.63 10.83 -34.69
N SER A 2 6.52 10.34 -33.46
CA SER A 2 7.58 9.62 -32.73
C SER A 2 7.04 9.30 -31.34
N GLU A 3 6.30 8.19 -31.24
CA GLU A 3 5.89 7.62 -29.97
C GLU A 3 7.14 7.20 -29.19
N ALA A 4 7.30 7.71 -27.97
CA ALA A 4 8.31 7.22 -27.05
C ALA A 4 7.95 5.79 -26.65
N SER A 5 8.60 4.81 -27.27
CA SER A 5 8.60 3.43 -26.81
C SER A 5 9.11 3.41 -25.37
N PHE A 6 8.22 3.16 -24.41
CA PHE A 6 8.62 2.72 -23.10
C PHE A 6 9.33 1.37 -23.28
N ALA A 7 10.66 1.38 -23.29
CA ALA A 7 11.45 0.17 -23.22
C ALA A 7 10.97 -0.61 -21.99
N SER A 8 10.39 -1.80 -22.20
CA SER A 8 9.90 -2.63 -21.12
C SER A 8 11.04 -2.89 -20.14
N LEU A 9 10.88 -2.42 -18.91
CA LEU A 9 11.86 -2.62 -17.84
C LEU A 9 11.73 -4.06 -17.35
N ASN A 10 12.51 -4.94 -17.96
CA ASN A 10 12.61 -6.34 -17.54
C ASN A 10 13.12 -6.39 -16.09
N PRO A 11 12.61 -7.29 -15.22
CA PRO A 11 12.99 -7.37 -13.81
C PRO A 11 14.52 -7.43 -13.56
N SER A 12 15.26 -8.01 -14.51
CA SER A 12 16.72 -8.07 -14.52
C SER A 12 17.40 -6.69 -14.60
N LEU A 13 16.80 -5.72 -15.30
CA LEU A 13 17.32 -4.35 -15.39
C LEU A 13 17.00 -3.52 -14.14
N LEU A 14 15.85 -3.76 -13.48
CA LEU A 14 15.51 -3.12 -12.20
C LEU A 14 16.46 -3.56 -11.08
N ALA A 15 16.78 -4.86 -11.03
CA ALA A 15 17.72 -5.43 -10.05
C ALA A 15 19.17 -4.92 -10.21
N ARG A 16 19.54 -4.44 -11.40
CA ARG A 16 20.90 -3.91 -11.67
C ARG A 16 21.02 -2.40 -11.45
N LYS A 17 19.92 -1.65 -11.39
CA LYS A 17 19.93 -0.19 -11.24
C LYS A 17 19.86 0.30 -9.78
N GLY A 18 19.59 -0.59 -8.83
CA GLY A 18 19.86 -0.36 -7.41
C GLY A 18 20.82 -1.42 -6.93
N GLY A 19 21.98 -1.05 -6.40
CA GLY A 19 23.01 -1.99 -5.90
C GLY A 19 22.60 -2.84 -4.68
N ALA A 20 21.31 -3.04 -4.46
CA ALA A 20 20.78 -3.92 -3.43
C ALA A 20 20.89 -5.37 -3.92
N LYS A 21 21.79 -6.14 -3.30
CA LYS A 21 21.82 -7.60 -3.48
C LYS A 21 20.46 -8.16 -3.00
N PRO A 22 19.79 -9.02 -3.79
CA PRO A 22 18.58 -9.67 -3.32
C PRO A 22 18.92 -10.47 -2.06
N ALA A 23 18.11 -10.32 -1.01
CA ALA A 23 18.29 -11.04 0.26
C ALA A 23 18.15 -12.57 0.10
N MET A 24 17.73 -13.03 -1.07
CA MET A 24 17.45 -14.42 -1.40
C MET A 24 18.31 -14.89 -2.58
N ARG A 25 18.91 -16.07 -2.42
CA ARG A 25 19.54 -16.83 -3.50
C ARG A 25 18.43 -17.32 -4.45
N PRO A 26 18.49 -17.08 -5.77
CA PRO A 26 17.45 -17.53 -6.69
C PRO A 26 17.42 -19.07 -6.73
N GLN A 27 16.33 -19.67 -6.25
CA GLN A 27 16.06 -21.11 -6.35
C GLN A 27 15.59 -21.48 -7.77
N LEU A 28 16.42 -21.22 -8.78
CA LEU A 28 16.20 -21.78 -10.11
C LEU A 28 16.98 -23.10 -10.19
N THR A 29 16.43 -24.13 -9.55
CA THR A 29 16.85 -25.53 -9.72
C THR A 29 15.79 -26.22 -10.60
N PRO A 30 16.16 -26.88 -11.71
CA PRO A 30 15.22 -27.63 -12.53
C PRO A 30 14.51 -28.73 -11.73
N LEU A 31 13.22 -28.88 -11.99
CA LEU A 31 12.28 -29.79 -11.33
C LEU A 31 12.65 -31.27 -11.59
N GLU A 32 13.37 -31.90 -10.66
CA GLU A 32 13.34 -33.36 -10.47
C GLU A 32 12.29 -33.72 -9.41
N PRO A 33 11.51 -34.80 -9.59
CA PRO A 33 10.53 -35.22 -8.60
C PRO A 33 11.22 -36.03 -7.49
N GLY A 34 11.77 -35.33 -6.49
CA GLY A 34 12.24 -35.91 -5.22
C GLY A 34 11.18 -35.79 -4.12
N PRO A 35 11.24 -36.64 -3.08
CA PRO A 35 10.17 -36.77 -2.09
C PRO A 35 9.94 -35.47 -1.31
N ALA A 36 8.69 -35.25 -0.93
CA ALA A 36 8.13 -34.03 -0.34
C ALA A 36 8.58 -33.76 1.12
N GLU A 37 9.87 -33.93 1.44
CA GLU A 37 10.40 -33.72 2.80
C GLU A 37 11.15 -32.39 2.97
N SER A 38 11.26 -31.57 1.93
CA SER A 38 11.95 -30.27 1.98
C SER A 38 11.05 -29.07 2.30
N HIS A 39 9.73 -29.26 2.39
CA HIS A 39 8.79 -28.18 2.74
C HIS A 39 8.69 -27.98 4.26
N ASP A 40 8.58 -29.05 5.06
CA ASP A 40 8.54 -28.96 6.53
C ASP A 40 9.79 -28.28 7.11
N HIS A 41 10.96 -28.58 6.55
CA HIS A 41 12.23 -28.00 6.99
C HIS A 41 12.43 -26.52 6.62
N LEU A 42 11.61 -25.98 5.70
CA LEU A 42 11.59 -24.55 5.34
C LEU A 42 10.53 -23.76 6.13
N GLU A 43 9.56 -24.44 6.72
CA GLU A 43 8.51 -23.85 7.55
C GLU A 43 8.93 -23.73 9.04
N ASP A 44 9.93 -24.51 9.46
CA ASP A 44 10.62 -24.43 10.77
C ASP A 44 11.75 -23.36 10.78
N LEU A 45 11.57 -22.25 10.07
CA LEU A 45 12.48 -21.11 10.12
C LEU A 45 12.08 -20.13 11.23
N GLY A 46 12.03 -20.60 12.47
CA GLY A 46 12.05 -19.80 13.70
C GLY A 46 11.02 -18.66 13.83
N TRP A 47 10.03 -18.60 12.94
CA TRP A 47 8.95 -17.61 12.89
C TRP A 47 7.58 -18.23 13.21
N ASN A 48 7.51 -19.57 13.18
CA ASN A 48 6.38 -20.38 13.63
C ASN A 48 6.61 -21.03 15.00
N ASP A 49 7.73 -20.75 15.68
CA ASP A 49 7.93 -21.14 17.09
C ASP A 49 7.26 -20.12 18.02
N MET A 50 5.93 -20.06 17.94
CA MET A 50 5.07 -19.40 18.90
C MET A 50 4.46 -20.47 19.80
N GLY A 51 5.28 -20.99 20.72
CA GLY A 51 4.82 -21.63 21.94
C GLY A 51 4.20 -23.01 21.77
N GLU A 52 4.94 -23.97 21.21
CA GLU A 52 4.78 -25.33 21.73
C GLU A 52 5.17 -25.31 23.22
N GLU A 53 4.23 -25.71 24.08
CA GLU A 53 4.44 -25.83 25.51
C GLU A 53 5.63 -26.76 25.78
N ALA A 54 6.81 -26.18 25.98
CA ALA A 54 7.89 -26.85 26.68
C ALA A 54 7.30 -27.38 28.00
N PRO A 55 7.53 -28.65 28.38
CA PRO A 55 7.08 -29.15 29.68
C PRO A 55 7.62 -28.20 30.74
N ALA A 56 6.69 -27.60 31.49
CA ALA A 56 6.93 -26.47 32.38
C ALA A 56 8.34 -26.49 32.99
N PRO A 57 9.20 -25.49 32.69
CA PRO A 57 10.47 -25.40 33.40
C PRO A 57 10.13 -25.30 34.88
N ARG A 58 10.69 -26.21 35.69
CA ARG A 58 10.73 -26.05 37.15
C ARG A 58 11.17 -24.60 37.39
N GLN A 59 10.42 -23.87 38.19
CA GLN A 59 10.67 -22.48 38.54
C GLN A 59 12.13 -22.34 38.99
N SER A 60 13.03 -22.04 38.06
CA SER A 60 14.38 -21.59 38.36
C SER A 60 14.22 -20.11 38.60
N GLU A 61 14.15 -19.75 39.87
CA GLU A 61 14.20 -18.40 40.38
C GLU A 61 15.35 -17.68 39.65
N ALA A 62 15.01 -16.77 38.73
CA ALA A 62 16.02 -16.02 38.00
C ALA A 62 16.75 -15.15 39.02
N ASP A 63 18.04 -15.41 39.23
CA ASP A 63 18.88 -14.62 40.12
C ASP A 63 19.02 -13.21 39.53
N VAL A 64 18.31 -12.25 40.12
CA VAL A 64 18.31 -10.86 39.68
C VAL A 64 19.63 -10.24 40.11
N LEU A 65 20.61 -10.25 39.21
CA LEU A 65 21.87 -9.55 39.42
C LEU A 65 21.59 -8.04 39.48
N HIS A 66 21.72 -7.45 40.66
CA HIS A 66 21.70 -6.00 40.83
C HIS A 66 22.92 -5.41 40.11
N LEU A 67 22.68 -4.84 38.92
CA LEU A 67 23.69 -4.12 38.16
C LEU A 67 24.23 -2.97 39.03
N THR A 68 25.55 -2.97 39.25
CA THR A 68 26.22 -1.84 39.90
C THR A 68 26.05 -0.62 38.98
N PRO A 69 25.59 0.54 39.48
CA PRO A 69 25.47 1.73 38.65
C PRO A 69 26.84 2.07 38.04
N GLU A 70 26.84 2.43 36.77
CA GLU A 70 28.04 2.81 36.03
C GLU A 70 28.77 3.94 36.79
N PRO A 71 30.10 3.85 37.00
CA PRO A 71 30.81 4.89 37.74
C PRO A 71 30.71 6.21 36.98
N ALA A 72 30.17 7.24 37.64
CA ALA A 72 30.06 8.57 37.07
C ALA A 72 31.45 9.12 36.74
N ASN A 73 31.78 9.15 35.44
CA ASN A 73 33.03 9.70 34.94
C ASN A 73 32.79 11.12 34.43
N GLU A 74 33.06 12.11 35.28
CA GLU A 74 32.87 13.53 34.96
C GLU A 74 33.64 13.97 33.71
N ALA A 75 34.79 13.35 33.41
CA ALA A 75 35.57 13.66 32.22
C ALA A 75 34.83 13.22 30.93
N ALA A 76 34.22 12.03 30.96
CA ALA A 76 33.42 11.53 29.84
C ALA A 76 32.15 12.37 29.62
N GLU A 77 31.51 12.82 30.70
CA GLU A 77 30.37 13.74 30.59
C GLU A 77 30.76 15.10 29.98
N GLN A 78 31.92 15.64 30.37
CA GLN A 78 32.43 16.88 29.81
C GLN A 78 32.75 16.75 28.32
N GLU A 79 33.35 15.64 27.92
CA GLU A 79 33.63 15.32 26.51
C GLU A 79 32.33 15.17 25.70
N ALA A 80 31.33 14.45 26.23
CA ALA A 80 30.03 14.31 25.59
C ALA A 80 29.33 15.67 25.40
N ARG A 81 29.40 16.57 26.40
CA ARG A 81 28.85 17.92 26.29
C ARG A 81 29.59 18.78 25.25
N GLN A 82 30.91 18.60 25.11
CA GLN A 82 31.69 19.30 24.08
C GLN A 82 31.35 18.79 22.68
N LEU A 83 31.24 17.47 22.50
CA LEU A 83 30.84 16.84 21.24
C LEU A 83 29.42 17.26 20.83
N ALA A 84 28.49 17.34 21.78
CA ALA A 84 27.13 17.81 21.53
C ALA A 84 27.12 19.26 21.01
N ARG A 85 27.86 20.17 21.68
CA ARG A 85 27.98 21.57 21.23
C ARG A 85 28.63 21.68 19.85
N ALA A 86 29.69 20.92 19.60
CA ALA A 86 30.36 20.90 18.30
C ALA A 86 29.44 20.36 17.20
N ALA A 87 28.60 19.36 17.50
CA ALA A 87 27.61 18.83 16.56
C ALA A 87 26.52 19.86 16.25
N ASP A 88 26.03 20.60 17.25
CA ASP A 88 25.04 21.67 17.07
C ASP A 88 25.61 22.82 16.22
N GLU A 89 26.85 23.23 16.48
CA GLU A 89 27.55 24.24 15.67
C GLU A 89 27.76 23.78 14.23
N ALA A 90 28.12 22.50 14.02
CA ALA A 90 28.27 21.91 12.70
C ALA A 90 26.93 21.84 11.94
N LEU A 91 25.83 21.52 12.63
CA LEU A 91 24.50 21.50 12.04
C LEU A 91 24.01 22.91 11.66
N ALA A 92 24.34 23.93 12.46
CA ALA A 92 24.03 25.32 12.16
C ALA A 92 24.78 25.86 10.93
N GLN A 93 26.00 25.36 10.69
CA GLN A 93 26.82 25.73 9.53
C GLN A 93 26.51 24.89 8.28
N ALA A 94 25.82 23.76 8.42
CA ALA A 94 25.47 22.91 7.30
C ALA A 94 24.52 23.62 6.33
N THR A 95 24.91 23.68 5.05
CA THR A 95 24.07 24.27 4.01
C THR A 95 22.80 23.44 3.84
N ARG A 96 21.66 24.13 3.83
CA ARG A 96 20.35 23.47 3.76
C ARG A 96 20.27 22.62 2.48
N PRO A 97 19.94 21.33 2.58
CA PRO A 97 19.87 20.44 1.43
C PRO A 97 18.77 20.88 0.45
N GLU A 98 19.06 20.71 -0.84
CA GLU A 98 18.19 21.15 -1.95
C GLU A 98 16.77 20.58 -1.87
N VAL A 99 16.61 19.37 -1.33
CA VAL A 99 15.30 18.73 -1.14
C VAL A 99 14.39 19.52 -0.19
N HIS A 100 14.95 20.17 0.85
CA HIS A 100 14.13 21.00 1.73
C HIS A 100 13.68 22.30 1.06
N ARG A 101 14.52 22.88 0.19
CA ARG A 101 14.15 24.05 -0.62
C ARG A 101 13.01 23.72 -1.58
N GLN A 102 13.13 22.60 -2.29
CA GLN A 102 12.09 22.11 -3.21
C GLN A 102 10.75 21.87 -2.50
N ARG A 103 10.77 21.36 -1.26
CA ARG A 103 9.54 21.14 -0.47
C ARG A 103 8.87 22.45 -0.08
N GLU A 104 9.63 23.48 0.26
CA GLU A 104 9.09 24.81 0.56
C GLU A 104 8.50 25.47 -0.68
N GLU A 105 9.19 25.44 -1.81
CA GLU A 105 8.67 25.97 -3.09
C GLU A 105 7.37 25.26 -3.51
N LEU A 106 7.30 23.94 -3.33
CA LEU A 106 6.08 23.18 -3.57
C LEU A 106 4.96 23.56 -2.59
N ALA A 107 5.27 23.78 -1.31
CA ALA A 107 4.30 24.20 -0.31
C ALA A 107 3.71 25.58 -0.66
N GLU A 108 4.55 26.54 -1.05
CA GLU A 108 4.10 27.86 -1.51
C GLU A 108 3.21 27.77 -2.74
N ARG A 109 3.60 26.94 -3.73
CA ARG A 109 2.78 26.70 -4.92
C ARG A 109 1.41 26.11 -4.57
N VAL A 110 1.36 25.12 -3.67
CA VAL A 110 0.10 24.51 -3.24
C VAL A 110 -0.80 25.54 -2.56
N VAL A 111 -0.26 26.36 -1.66
CA VAL A 111 -1.01 27.45 -1.00
C VAL A 111 -1.52 28.47 -2.02
N ALA A 112 -0.69 28.89 -2.99
CA ALA A 112 -1.11 29.81 -4.05
C ALA A 112 -2.23 29.23 -4.96
N THR A 113 -2.19 27.92 -5.20
CA THR A 113 -3.24 27.20 -5.95
C THR A 113 -4.55 27.13 -5.16
N ASP A 114 -4.47 27.06 -3.83
CA ASP A 114 -5.65 27.08 -2.96
C ASP A 114 -6.24 28.50 -2.83
N GLN A 115 -5.40 29.53 -2.81
CA GLN A 115 -5.85 30.94 -2.75
C GLN A 115 -6.53 31.43 -4.05
N THR A 116 -6.17 30.90 -5.22
CA THR A 116 -6.91 31.16 -6.47
C THR A 116 -8.30 30.51 -6.49
N LYS A 117 -8.58 29.57 -5.56
CA LYS A 117 -9.91 29.04 -5.28
C LYS A 117 -10.64 29.78 -4.15
N ALA A 118 -9.91 30.57 -3.37
CA ALA A 118 -10.38 31.22 -2.15
C ALA A 118 -10.29 32.75 -2.27
N THR A 119 -11.05 33.35 -3.19
CA THR A 119 -11.59 34.70 -2.95
C THR A 119 -12.87 34.54 -2.13
N PRO A 120 -12.88 34.92 -0.83
CA PRO A 120 -14.08 34.91 -0.02
C PRO A 120 -14.85 36.22 -0.28
N GLU A 121 -15.82 36.18 -1.19
CA GLU A 121 -16.97 37.10 -1.07
C GLU A 121 -17.71 36.81 0.24
N PRO A 122 -18.29 37.83 0.92
CA PRO A 122 -18.92 37.67 2.22
C PRO A 122 -20.00 36.59 2.16
N ALA A 123 -20.01 35.77 3.22
CA ALA A 123 -20.89 34.63 3.41
C ALA A 123 -22.38 35.04 3.39
N GLN A 124 -22.94 35.14 2.20
CA GLN A 124 -24.37 34.91 2.00
C GLN A 124 -24.60 33.42 2.21
N GLU A 125 -25.53 33.08 3.10
CA GLU A 125 -26.01 31.71 3.35
C GLU A 125 -26.31 31.00 2.02
N ARG A 126 -25.32 30.27 1.51
CA ARG A 126 -25.50 29.42 0.33
C ARG A 126 -26.25 28.18 0.80
N LYS A 127 -27.59 28.32 0.88
CA LYS A 127 -28.50 27.17 0.82
C LYS A 127 -27.96 26.21 -0.25
N PRO A 128 -27.85 24.90 0.02
CA PRO A 128 -27.24 23.98 -0.91
C PRO A 128 -28.04 24.06 -2.22
N LYS A 129 -27.47 24.74 -3.22
CA LYS A 129 -28.01 24.69 -4.57
C LYS A 129 -27.86 23.23 -4.97
N THR A 130 -28.96 22.51 -4.98
CA THR A 130 -29.13 21.18 -5.54
C THR A 130 -28.75 21.27 -7.01
N ARG A 131 -27.45 21.28 -7.30
CA ARG A 131 -26.93 21.03 -8.63
C ARG A 131 -27.42 19.63 -8.95
N LYS A 132 -28.45 19.52 -9.79
CA LYS A 132 -28.86 18.26 -10.41
C LYS A 132 -27.57 17.65 -10.97
N ARG A 133 -27.05 16.62 -10.28
CA ARG A 133 -25.89 15.87 -10.71
C ARG A 133 -26.32 15.19 -12.01
N ARG A 134 -25.95 15.76 -13.16
CA ARG A 134 -26.16 15.06 -14.44
C ARG A 134 -25.49 13.71 -14.34
N SER A 135 -26.25 12.66 -14.58
CA SER A 135 -25.77 11.29 -14.39
C SER A 135 -24.58 11.05 -15.33
N ALA A 136 -23.57 10.28 -14.91
CA ALA A 136 -22.49 9.87 -15.82
C ALA A 136 -23.02 9.05 -17.01
N LEU A 137 -24.20 8.43 -16.83
CA LEU A 137 -24.94 7.65 -17.81
C LEU A 137 -25.42 8.49 -19.00
N GLU A 138 -25.90 9.73 -18.78
CA GLU A 138 -26.28 10.67 -19.85
C GLU A 138 -25.14 11.01 -20.82
N ARG A 139 -23.88 10.76 -20.42
CA ARG A 139 -22.70 11.05 -21.24
C ARG A 139 -22.19 9.85 -22.02
N GLY A 140 -22.95 8.74 -22.08
CA GLY A 140 -22.56 7.52 -22.79
C GLY A 140 -21.34 6.81 -22.15
N LYS A 141 -21.04 7.11 -20.89
CA LYS A 141 -19.88 6.57 -20.18
C LYS A 141 -20.32 5.46 -19.24
N ARG A 142 -19.54 4.37 -19.24
CA ARG A 142 -19.69 3.25 -18.31
C ARG A 142 -19.71 3.80 -16.87
N ALA A 143 -20.74 3.45 -16.11
CA ALA A 143 -20.79 3.74 -14.69
C ALA A 143 -19.75 2.87 -13.97
N ALA A 144 -18.91 3.50 -13.15
CA ALA A 144 -18.02 2.77 -12.27
C ALA A 144 -18.77 2.38 -11.00
N PHE A 145 -18.72 1.11 -10.62
CA PHE A 145 -19.23 0.61 -9.35
C PHE A 145 -18.08 -0.01 -8.56
N THR A 146 -18.09 0.16 -7.24
CA THR A 146 -17.17 -0.52 -6.33
C THR A 146 -17.96 -1.61 -5.60
N LEU A 147 -17.59 -2.87 -5.80
CA LEU A 147 -18.23 -4.03 -5.16
C LEU A 147 -17.38 -4.48 -3.97
N ARG A 148 -18.02 -4.68 -2.81
CA ARG A 148 -17.39 -5.27 -1.63
C ARG A 148 -17.71 -6.76 -1.59
N LEU A 149 -16.69 -7.59 -1.45
CA LEU A 149 -16.80 -9.04 -1.40
C LEU A 149 -16.14 -9.56 -0.12
N ASP A 150 -16.76 -10.54 0.52
CA ASP A 150 -16.14 -11.30 1.61
C ASP A 150 -14.95 -12.11 1.08
N ALA A 151 -14.03 -12.49 1.98
CA ALA A 151 -12.79 -13.18 1.63
C ALA A 151 -13.03 -14.43 0.77
N ASP A 152 -13.99 -15.28 1.15
CA ASP A 152 -14.31 -16.51 0.44
C ASP A 152 -14.84 -16.25 -0.97
N ARG A 153 -15.71 -15.23 -1.14
CA ARG A 153 -16.26 -14.87 -2.45
C ARG A 153 -15.16 -14.32 -3.35
N HIS A 154 -14.24 -13.52 -2.81
CA HIS A 154 -13.10 -13.01 -3.56
C HIS A 154 -12.14 -14.14 -3.98
N LEU A 155 -11.88 -15.13 -3.11
CA LEU A 155 -11.07 -16.29 -3.46
C LEU A 155 -11.72 -17.10 -4.60
N LYS A 156 -13.03 -17.37 -4.50
CA LYS A 156 -13.77 -18.06 -5.57
C LYS A 156 -13.74 -17.30 -6.89
N LEU A 157 -13.92 -15.98 -6.86
CA LEU A 157 -13.81 -15.14 -8.06
C LEU A 157 -12.41 -15.19 -8.66
N ARG A 158 -11.37 -15.15 -7.83
CA ARG A 158 -9.97 -15.27 -8.30
C ARG A 158 -9.70 -16.61 -8.97
N LEU A 159 -10.14 -17.72 -8.37
CA LEU A 159 -10.01 -19.06 -8.95
C LEU A 159 -10.81 -19.17 -10.27
N ALA A 160 -12.00 -18.58 -10.35
CA ALA A 160 -12.75 -18.54 -11.59
C ALA A 160 -12.01 -17.78 -12.70
N CYS A 161 -11.35 -16.66 -12.37
CA CYS A 161 -10.51 -15.92 -13.31
C CYS A 161 -9.33 -16.75 -13.82
N THR A 162 -8.64 -17.48 -12.94
CA THR A 162 -7.49 -18.31 -13.33
C THR A 162 -7.90 -19.48 -14.20
N VAL A 163 -8.99 -20.17 -13.84
CA VAL A 163 -9.49 -21.33 -14.60
C VAL A 163 -10.04 -20.93 -15.97
N LYS A 164 -10.80 -19.82 -16.05
CA LYS A 164 -11.42 -19.36 -17.30
C LYS A 164 -10.51 -18.48 -18.16
N GLY A 165 -9.39 -18.00 -17.63
CA GLY A 165 -8.51 -17.05 -18.33
C GLY A 165 -9.18 -15.71 -18.67
N ARG A 166 -10.19 -15.30 -17.89
CA ARG A 166 -10.96 -14.07 -18.09
C ARG A 166 -10.78 -13.11 -16.93
N SER A 167 -10.99 -11.82 -17.16
CA SER A 167 -10.91 -10.83 -16.09
C SER A 167 -12.12 -10.91 -15.16
N ALA A 168 -11.94 -10.49 -13.91
CA ALA A 168 -13.02 -10.44 -12.92
C ALA A 168 -14.21 -9.61 -13.40
N GLN A 169 -13.95 -8.51 -14.12
CA GLN A 169 -15.00 -7.68 -14.71
C GLN A 169 -15.84 -8.46 -15.71
N GLN A 170 -15.23 -9.22 -16.63
CA GLN A 170 -15.95 -10.00 -17.63
C GLN A 170 -16.82 -11.07 -16.99
N ILE A 171 -16.29 -11.81 -16.01
CA ILE A 171 -17.03 -12.87 -15.31
C ILE A 171 -18.23 -12.28 -14.57
N VAL A 172 -18.05 -11.14 -13.88
CA VAL A 172 -19.14 -10.49 -13.13
C VAL A 172 -20.18 -9.88 -14.07
N THR A 173 -19.75 -9.29 -15.20
CA THR A 173 -20.68 -8.75 -16.21
C THR A 173 -21.49 -9.88 -16.85
N GLU A 174 -20.86 -10.96 -17.30
CA GLU A 174 -21.56 -12.12 -17.90
C GLU A 174 -22.56 -12.75 -16.93
N ALA A 175 -22.18 -12.89 -15.64
CA ALA A 175 -23.09 -13.39 -14.61
C ALA A 175 -24.25 -12.44 -14.32
N LEU A 176 -24.02 -11.12 -14.38
CA LEU A 176 -25.07 -10.12 -14.22
C LEU A 176 -26.02 -10.11 -15.41
N ASP A 177 -25.50 -10.14 -16.64
CA ASP A 177 -26.30 -10.16 -17.86
C ASP A 177 -27.23 -11.38 -17.87
N GLY A 178 -26.69 -12.59 -17.58
CA GLY A 178 -27.53 -13.80 -17.49
C GLY A 178 -28.57 -13.74 -16.37
N LEU A 179 -28.26 -13.13 -15.22
CA LEU A 179 -29.23 -12.96 -14.13
C LEU A 179 -30.36 -11.98 -14.51
N LEU A 180 -30.04 -10.93 -15.29
CA LEU A 180 -31.02 -9.96 -15.74
C LEU A 180 -31.90 -10.52 -16.87
N ASP A 181 -31.33 -11.32 -17.78
CA ASP A 181 -32.07 -12.00 -18.85
C ASP A 181 -33.15 -12.95 -18.28
N ASP A 182 -32.89 -13.56 -17.12
CA ASP A 182 -33.86 -14.41 -16.41
C ASP A 182 -35.02 -13.61 -15.76
N MET A 183 -34.95 -12.27 -15.71
CA MET A 183 -35.92 -11.40 -15.04
C MET A 183 -36.54 -10.35 -15.99
N PRO A 184 -37.40 -10.75 -16.95
CA PRO A 184 -37.97 -9.86 -17.96
C PRO A 184 -38.87 -8.74 -17.40
N ASP A 185 -39.37 -8.90 -16.17
CA ASP A 185 -40.15 -7.87 -15.48
C ASP A 185 -39.34 -6.59 -15.22
N ILE A 186 -38.01 -6.72 -15.07
CA ILE A 186 -37.11 -5.58 -14.81
C ILE A 186 -37.03 -4.66 -16.02
N ASP A 187 -37.05 -5.20 -17.25
CA ASP A 187 -37.02 -4.41 -18.48
C ASP A 187 -38.28 -3.54 -18.62
N SER A 188 -39.44 -4.08 -18.24
CA SER A 188 -40.71 -3.35 -18.24
C SER A 188 -40.68 -2.18 -17.26
N LEU A 189 -40.14 -2.39 -16.06
CA LEU A 189 -39.96 -1.35 -15.05
C LEU A 189 -38.94 -0.30 -15.50
N ALA A 190 -37.82 -0.72 -16.10
CA ALA A 190 -36.82 0.19 -16.65
C ALA A 190 -37.42 1.09 -17.75
N ALA A 191 -38.22 0.52 -18.65
CA ALA A 191 -38.93 1.26 -19.68
C ALA A 191 -39.98 2.24 -19.11
N GLN A 192 -40.55 1.96 -17.94
CA GLN A 192 -41.45 2.89 -17.25
C GLN A 192 -40.68 4.07 -16.63
N VAL A 193 -39.53 3.81 -15.99
CA VAL A 193 -38.67 4.86 -15.42
C VAL A 193 -38.10 5.77 -16.49
N GLN A 194 -37.72 5.23 -17.66
CA GLN A 194 -37.18 6.03 -18.77
C GLN A 194 -38.23 6.96 -19.41
N ARG A 195 -39.52 6.66 -19.26
CA ARG A 195 -40.64 7.46 -19.80
C ARG A 195 -41.05 8.63 -18.89
N HIS A 196 -40.61 8.63 -17.63
CA HIS A 196 -40.86 9.66 -16.63
C HIS A 196 -39.64 10.55 -16.41
#